data_AF-A0A1L4BQ10-F1
#
_entry.id   AF-A0A1L4BQ10-F1
#
_cell.length_a   1.000
_cell.length_b   1.000
_cell.length_c   1.000
_cell.angle_alpha   90.00
_cell.angle_beta   90.00
_cell.angle_gamma   90.00
#
_symmetry.space_group_name_H-M   'P 1'
#
loop_
_entity.id
_entity.type
_entity.pdbx_description
1 polymer ?
#
loop_
_entity_poly.entity_id
_entity_poly.type
_entity_poly.pdbx_seq_one_letter_code
_entity_poly.pdbx_strand_id
1 'polypeptide(L)'
;MITKFCILTADNRVKDLEILINKHYKPECLDYVTRIGMEDVLCKIDDKEIRETIKDLWMSIEQKIGYEMSLVFNSIRNKNTTLKLKASLSVNLIAKNKNNDIFQSIKKNTGTAIKIIQVDA
;
A
#
# COMPACT_ATOMS: atom_id res chain seq x y z
N MET A 1 4.54 10.14 -17.27
CA MET A 1 4.49 8.68 -17.51
C MET A 1 3.33 8.11 -16.72
N ILE A 2 2.51 7.23 -17.29
CA ILE A 2 1.35 6.69 -16.58
C ILE A 2 1.77 5.47 -15.74
N THR A 3 1.67 5.57 -14.42
CA THR A 3 1.96 4.45 -13.50
C THR A 3 0.69 3.91 -12.86
N LYS A 4 0.52 2.59 -12.85
CA LYS A 4 -0.65 1.92 -12.26
C LYS A 4 -0.26 1.17 -10.98
N PHE A 5 -1.11 1.27 -9.97
CA PHE A 5 -0.94 0.64 -8.66
C PHE A 5 -2.15 -0.23 -8.33
N CYS A 6 -1.91 -1.37 -7.67
CA CYS A 6 -2.95 -2.29 -7.24
C CYS A 6 -3.21 -2.08 -5.75
N ILE A 7 -4.07 -1.12 -5.41
CA ILE A 7 -4.32 -0.70 -4.04
C ILE A 7 -5.27 -1.67 -3.34
N LEU A 8 -4.91 -2.08 -2.14
CA LEU A 8 -5.75 -2.89 -1.27
C LEU A 8 -6.85 -2.05 -0.64
N THR A 9 -8.06 -2.60 -0.65
CA THR A 9 -9.26 -1.93 -0.15
C THR A 9 -10.18 -2.95 0.53
N ALA A 10 -11.09 -2.44 1.37
CA ALA A 10 -12.18 -3.23 1.98
C ALA A 10 -11.76 -4.33 2.99
N ASP A 11 -10.56 -4.28 3.57
CA ASP A 11 -10.17 -5.07 4.73
C ASP A 11 -9.87 -4.13 5.91
N ASN A 12 -10.45 -4.39 7.09
CA ASN A 12 -10.22 -3.56 8.28
C ASN A 12 -8.76 -3.62 8.73
N ARG A 13 -8.08 -4.77 8.59
CA ARG A 13 -6.66 -4.89 8.94
C ARG A 13 -5.77 -4.03 8.05
N VAL A 14 -6.12 -3.94 6.76
CA VAL A 14 -5.45 -3.04 5.81
C VAL A 14 -5.61 -1.58 6.27
N LYS A 15 -6.83 -1.19 6.66
CA LYS A 15 -7.08 0.17 7.19
C LYS A 15 -6.34 0.44 8.49
N ASP A 16 -6.35 -0.51 9.42
CA ASP A 16 -5.69 -0.37 10.72
C ASP A 16 -4.18 -0.20 10.52
N LEU A 17 -3.58 -0.99 9.62
CA LEU A 17 -2.18 -0.85 9.24
C LEU A 17 -1.89 0.50 8.57
N GLU A 18 -2.74 0.94 7.64
CA GLU A 18 -2.61 2.26 7.01
C GLU A 18 -2.69 3.39 8.03
N ILE A 19 -3.61 3.33 9.00
CA ILE A 19 -3.73 4.32 10.07
C ILE A 19 -2.47 4.34 10.94
N LEU A 20 -1.98 3.16 11.33
CA LEU A 20 -0.80 3.03 12.18
C LEU A 20 0.45 3.58 11.48
N ILE A 21 0.66 3.22 10.21
CA ILE A 21 1.74 3.75 9.39
C ILE A 21 1.59 5.27 9.24
N ASN A 22 0.41 5.78 8.83
CA ASN A 22 0.23 7.22 8.64
C ASN A 22 0.44 8.06 9.92
N LYS A 23 0.29 7.46 11.10
CA LYS A 23 0.53 8.12 12.39
C LYS A 23 2.00 8.16 12.77
N HIS A 24 2.76 7.11 12.45
CA HIS A 24 4.12 6.92 12.98
C HIS A 24 5.22 7.02 11.91
N TYR A 25 4.89 6.89 10.64
CA TYR A 25 5.81 7.00 9.51
C TYR A 25 5.64 8.35 8.81
N LYS A 26 6.74 9.10 8.71
CA LYS A 26 6.80 10.35 7.95
C LYS A 26 7.70 10.13 6.72
N PRO A 27 7.11 9.99 5.52
CA PRO A 27 7.89 9.92 4.30
C PRO A 27 8.58 11.26 4.03
N GLU A 28 9.72 11.20 3.35
CA GLU A 28 10.36 12.39 2.81
C GLU A 28 9.48 12.93 1.67
N CYS A 29 9.22 14.24 1.68
CA CYS A 29 8.52 14.90 0.56
C CYS A 29 9.50 15.01 -0.60
N LEU A 30 9.25 14.26 -1.67
CA LEU A 30 10.16 14.24 -2.82
C LEU A 30 9.47 14.66 -4.12
N ASP A 31 8.25 15.21 -4.05
CA ASP A 31 7.44 15.63 -5.22
C ASP A 31 7.27 14.54 -6.29
N TYR A 32 7.27 13.25 -5.89
CA TYR A 32 6.99 12.11 -6.77
C TYR A 32 6.17 11.02 -6.05
N VAL A 33 5.73 9.99 -6.79
CA VAL A 33 5.09 8.80 -6.20
C VAL A 33 6.12 7.72 -5.94
N THR A 34 6.18 7.25 -4.70
CA THR A 34 7.18 6.28 -4.24
C THR A 34 6.51 4.96 -3.86
N ARG A 35 7.20 3.85 -4.15
CA ARG A 35 6.93 2.55 -3.54
C ARG A 35 7.97 2.29 -2.47
N ILE A 36 7.51 1.95 -1.29
CA ILE A 36 8.36 1.79 -0.11
C ILE A 36 8.11 0.41 0.46
N GLY A 37 9.18 -0.37 0.64
CA GLY A 37 9.10 -1.70 1.23
C GLY A 37 8.85 -1.64 2.74
N MET A 38 8.42 -2.75 3.33
CA MET A 38 8.16 -2.84 4.77
C MET A 38 9.39 -2.42 5.60
N GLU A 39 10.58 -2.93 5.27
CA GLU A 39 11.82 -2.64 6.02
C GLU A 39 12.17 -1.14 6.01
N ASP A 40 11.96 -0.44 4.89
CA ASP A 40 12.16 1.01 4.78
C ASP A 40 11.13 1.81 5.60
N VAL A 41 9.93 1.27 5.79
CA VAL A 41 8.94 1.86 6.70
C VAL A 41 9.38 1.65 8.14
N LEU A 42 9.76 0.42 8.50
CA LEU A 42 10.14 0.04 9.86
C LEU A 42 11.39 0.79 10.34
N CYS A 43 12.39 1.00 9.49
CA CYS A 43 13.63 1.67 9.88
C CYS A 43 13.43 3.15 10.25
N LYS A 44 12.32 3.77 9.81
CA LYS A 44 11.95 5.16 10.11
C LYS A 44 11.00 5.33 11.30
N ILE A 45 10.68 4.26 12.01
CA ILE A 45 9.81 4.28 13.18
C ILE A 45 10.66 4.02 14.42
N ASP A 46 10.71 4.97 15.34
CA ASP A 46 11.57 4.88 16.53
C ASP A 46 11.04 3.88 17.58
N ASP A 47 9.71 3.87 17.75
CA ASP A 47 9.04 3.04 18.73
C ASP A 47 9.06 1.55 18.34
N LYS A 48 9.67 0.73 19.20
CA LYS A 48 9.87 -0.70 18.97
C LYS A 48 8.55 -1.48 18.94
N GLU A 49 7.63 -1.21 19.85
CA GLU A 49 6.35 -1.93 19.93
C GLU A 49 5.50 -1.64 18.69
N ILE A 50 5.55 -0.39 18.21
CA ILE A 50 4.87 0.02 17.00
C ILE A 50 5.50 -0.64 15.76
N ARG A 51 6.83 -0.71 15.68
CA ARG A 51 7.52 -1.45 14.60
C ARG A 51 7.09 -2.91 14.55
N GLU A 52 7.09 -3.60 15.68
CA GLU A 52 6.70 -5.01 15.76
C GLU A 52 5.23 -5.19 15.36
N THR A 53 4.35 -4.31 15.83
CA THR A 53 2.92 -4.32 15.45
C THR A 53 2.72 -4.11 13.94
N ILE A 54 3.42 -3.15 13.34
CA ILE A 54 3.35 -2.90 11.89
C ILE A 54 3.85 -4.11 11.12
N LYS A 55 4.98 -4.69 11.53
CA LYS A 55 5.58 -5.87 10.90
C LYS A 55 4.62 -7.05 10.91
N ASP A 56 4.03 -7.36 12.07
CA ASP A 56 3.12 -8.49 12.23
C ASP A 56 1.84 -8.32 11.40
N LEU A 57 1.24 -7.14 11.42
CA LEU A 57 0.07 -6.82 10.60
C LEU A 57 0.38 -6.93 9.11
N TRP A 58 1.52 -6.38 8.68
CA TRP A 58 1.95 -6.40 7.28
C TRP A 58 2.16 -7.82 6.79
N MET A 59 2.98 -8.61 7.51
CA MET A 59 3.24 -10.00 7.17
C MET A 59 1.96 -10.85 7.20
N SER A 60 1.05 -10.62 8.15
CA SER A 60 -0.23 -11.33 8.20
C SER A 60 -1.09 -11.06 6.97
N ILE A 61 -1.09 -9.82 6.47
CA ILE A 61 -1.82 -9.45 5.25
C ILE A 61 -1.15 -10.06 4.01
N GLU A 62 0.19 -10.02 3.90
CA GLU A 62 0.92 -10.65 2.80
C GLU A 62 0.67 -12.16 2.74
N GLN A 63 0.71 -12.85 3.89
CA GLN A 63 0.41 -14.28 3.99
C GLN A 63 -1.04 -14.58 3.59
N LYS A 64 -1.99 -13.75 4.02
CA LYS A 64 -3.40 -13.91 3.68
C LYS A 64 -3.66 -13.73 2.18
N ILE A 65 -3.00 -12.76 1.56
CA ILE A 65 -3.21 -12.39 0.16
C ILE A 65 -2.35 -13.26 -0.79
N GLY A 66 -1.23 -13.79 -0.29
CA GLY A 66 -0.29 -14.61 -1.05
C GLY A 66 0.66 -13.80 -1.94
N TYR A 67 0.80 -12.50 -1.69
CA TYR A 67 1.61 -11.59 -2.49
C TYR A 67 2.29 -10.55 -1.60
N GLU A 68 3.52 -10.17 -1.98
CA GLU A 68 4.24 -9.08 -1.36
C GLU A 68 3.52 -7.74 -1.56
N MET A 69 3.66 -6.85 -0.58
CA MET A 69 3.08 -5.52 -0.57
C MET A 69 4.15 -4.44 -0.55
N SER A 70 3.76 -3.24 -0.98
CA SER A 70 4.51 -2.01 -0.80
C SER A 70 3.58 -0.91 -0.31
N LEU A 71 4.12 0.05 0.44
CA LEU A 71 3.45 1.30 0.70
C LEU A 71 3.58 2.21 -0.53
N VAL A 72 2.47 2.74 -1.02
CA VAL A 72 2.45 3.77 -2.06
C VAL A 72 2.20 5.12 -1.39
N PHE A 73 3.15 6.03 -1.57
CA PHE A 73 3.02 7.39 -1.09
C PHE A 73 3.03 8.36 -2.26
N ASN A 74 2.05 9.27 -2.32
CA ASN A 74 2.05 10.36 -3.28
C ASN A 74 2.39 11.66 -2.57
N SER A 75 3.60 12.18 -2.79
CA SER A 75 4.01 13.50 -2.29
C SER A 75 3.84 14.62 -3.31
N ILE A 76 3.29 14.34 -4.51
CA ILE A 76 3.11 15.35 -5.56
C ILE A 76 2.08 16.39 -5.08
N ARG A 77 2.52 17.65 -4.93
CA ARG A 77 1.68 18.77 -4.49
C ARG A 77 0.70 19.30 -5.56
N ASN A 78 0.70 18.73 -6.76
CA ASN A 78 -0.11 19.20 -7.88
C ASN A 78 -1.60 18.89 -7.66
N LYS A 79 -2.43 19.95 -7.74
CA LYS A 79 -3.89 19.93 -7.54
C LYS A 79 -4.64 19.06 -8.57
N ASN A 80 -4.00 18.74 -9.71
CA ASN A 80 -4.58 17.93 -10.77
C ASN A 80 -4.30 16.43 -10.64
N THR A 81 -3.64 15.97 -9.57
CA THR A 81 -3.47 14.54 -9.32
C THR A 81 -4.76 13.96 -8.74
N THR A 82 -5.27 12.89 -9.36
CA THR A 82 -6.40 12.10 -8.82
C THR A 82 -6.04 11.35 -7.54
N LEU A 83 -4.75 11.26 -7.20
CA LEU A 83 -4.27 10.70 -5.95
C LEU A 83 -4.14 11.76 -4.86
N LYS A 84 -5.20 11.93 -4.07
CA LYS A 84 -5.06 12.38 -2.67
C LYS A 84 -4.68 11.19 -1.77
N LEU A 85 -3.71 10.36 -2.17
CA LEU A 85 -3.33 9.21 -1.33
C LEU A 85 -2.45 9.70 -0.17
N LYS A 86 -3.05 9.74 1.02
CA LYS A 86 -2.32 9.40 2.25
C LYS A 86 -1.75 7.98 2.08
N ALA A 87 -0.71 7.61 2.83
CA ALA A 87 0.02 6.38 2.61
C ALA A 87 -0.93 5.18 2.48
N SER A 88 -0.87 4.48 1.35
CA SER A 88 -1.83 3.42 0.97
C SER A 88 -1.10 2.12 0.64
N LEU A 89 -1.66 0.98 1.03
CA LEU A 89 -1.04 -0.32 0.76
C LEU A 89 -1.34 -0.80 -0.66
N SER A 90 -0.30 -1.17 -1.40
CA SER A 90 -0.37 -1.75 -2.73
C SER A 90 0.19 -3.15 -2.74
N VAL A 91 -0.45 -4.05 -3.47
CA VAL A 91 0.16 -5.35 -3.79
C VAL A 91 1.17 -5.16 -4.93
N ASN A 92 2.31 -5.84 -4.82
CA ASN A 92 3.36 -5.89 -5.84
C ASN A 92 2.98 -6.84 -6.98
N LEU A 93 1.81 -6.63 -7.57
CA LEU A 93 1.39 -7.34 -8.78
C LEU A 93 1.92 -6.60 -10.01
N ILE A 94 2.48 -7.36 -10.95
CA ILE A 94 2.84 -6.84 -12.27
C ILE A 94 1.53 -6.44 -12.96
N ALA A 95 1.26 -5.12 -12.99
CA ALA A 95 0.06 -4.52 -13.59
C ALA A 95 -0.14 -4.81 -15.09
N LYS A 96 0.78 -5.55 -15.73
CA LYS A 96 0.61 -6.08 -17.10
C LYS A 96 -0.42 -7.21 -17.16
N ASN A 97 -0.65 -7.94 -16.06
CA ASN A 97 -1.70 -8.95 -16.00
C ASN A 97 -3.04 -8.29 -15.66
N LYS A 98 -3.83 -7.98 -16.69
CA LYS A 98 -5.25 -7.59 -16.58
C LYS A 98 -6.16 -8.74 -16.12
N ASN A 99 -5.64 -9.73 -15.39
CA ASN A 99 -6.43 -10.87 -14.98
C ASN A 99 -7.30 -10.48 -13.80
N ASN A 100 -8.49 -9.96 -14.13
CA ASN A 100 -9.62 -9.79 -13.23
C ASN A 100 -9.78 -11.03 -12.32
N ASP A 101 -9.52 -12.22 -12.85
CA ASP A 101 -9.58 -13.51 -12.15
C ASP A 101 -8.68 -13.57 -10.90
N ILE A 102 -7.49 -12.96 -10.92
CA ILE A 102 -6.62 -12.90 -9.73
C ILE A 102 -7.25 -12.01 -8.67
N PHE A 103 -7.75 -10.83 -9.04
CA PHE A 103 -8.40 -9.91 -8.10
C PHE A 103 -9.70 -10.48 -7.54
N GLN A 104 -10.49 -11.17 -8.37
CA GLN A 104 -11.69 -11.87 -7.92
C GLN A 104 -11.34 -13.03 -6.98
N SER A 105 -10.28 -13.78 -7.27
CA SER A 105 -9.82 -14.88 -6.41
C SER A 105 -9.35 -14.37 -5.05
N ILE A 106 -8.54 -13.30 -5.02
CA ILE A 106 -8.11 -12.65 -3.77
C ILE A 106 -9.35 -12.16 -3.00
N LYS A 107 -10.26 -11.43 -3.64
CA LYS A 107 -11.47 -10.94 -2.99
C LYS A 107 -12.34 -12.07 -2.43
N LYS A 108 -12.51 -13.16 -3.18
CA LYS A 108 -13.30 -14.31 -2.76
C LYS A 108 -12.67 -15.06 -1.58
N ASN A 109 -11.36 -15.24 -1.59
CA ASN A 109 -10.65 -16.05 -0.59
C ASN A 109 -10.31 -15.26 0.67
N THR A 110 -10.10 -13.95 0.56
CA THR A 110 -9.58 -13.12 1.66
C THR A 110 -10.57 -12.08 2.15
N GLY A 111 -11.61 -11.76 1.36
CA GLY A 111 -12.47 -10.60 1.57
C GLY A 111 -11.83 -9.27 1.15
N THR A 112 -10.55 -9.26 0.79
CA THR A 112 -9.80 -8.05 0.44
C THR A 112 -9.97 -7.72 -1.04
N ALA A 113 -10.43 -6.51 -1.35
CA ALA A 113 -10.64 -6.06 -2.72
C ALA A 113 -9.43 -5.25 -3.22
N ILE A 114 -9.04 -5.45 -4.48
CA ILE A 114 -7.99 -4.66 -5.12
C ILE A 114 -8.62 -3.64 -6.07
N LYS A 115 -8.18 -2.39 -6.00
CA LYS A 115 -8.52 -1.33 -6.97
C LYS A 115 -7.27 -0.91 -7.73
N ILE A 116 -7.39 -0.81 -9.05
CA ILE A 116 -6.33 -0.20 -9.86
C ILE A 116 -6.47 1.32 -9.76
N ILE A 117 -5.41 1.98 -9.31
CA ILE A 117 -5.30 3.44 -9.33
C ILE A 117 -4.20 3.83 -10.32
N GLN A 118 -4.51 4.82 -11.15
CA GLN A 118 -3.57 5.39 -12.13
C GLN A 118 -3.05 6.72 -11.60
N VAL A 119 -1.73 6.90 -11.65
CA VAL A 119 -1.04 8.17 -11.42
C VAL A 119 -0.45 8.66 -12.73
N ASP A 120 -0.79 9.88 -13.08
CA ASP A 120 -0.05 10.64 -14.08
C ASP A 120 1.02 11.46 -13.34
N ALA A 121 2.26 10.98 -13.42
CA ALA A 121 3.45 11.68 -12.92
C ALA A 121 4.15 12.42 -14.06
#